data_AF-A0A158P5G0-F1
#
_entry.id   AF-A0A158P5G0-F1
#
_cell.length_a   1.000
_cell.length_b   1.000
_cell.length_c   1.000
_cell.angle_alpha   90.00
_cell.angle_beta   90.00
_cell.angle_gamma   90.00
#
_symmetry.space_group_name_H-M   'P 1'
#
loop_
_entity.id
_entity.type
_entity.pdbx_description
1 polymer ?
#
loop_
_entity_poly.entity_id
_entity_poly.type
_entity_poly.pdbx_seq_one_letter_code
_entity_poly.pdbx_strand_id
1 'polypeptide(L)' 'MALTTLDIQNQLVKYKNFKGVYAIDKLPLTLFPKPFGIVINLDPSWKSGSHWTAVFIPIYGSGIYFDSYGQQPPEMIK' A
#
# COMPACT_ATOMS: atom_id res chain seq x y z
N MET A 1 13.25 -14.90 4.98
CA MET A 1 12.64 -14.58 3.67
C MET A 1 11.75 -13.37 3.86
N ALA A 2 11.86 -12.35 3.01
CA ALA A 2 10.89 -11.25 3.00
C ALA A 2 9.61 -11.72 2.29
N LEU A 3 8.45 -11.16 2.67
CA LEU A 3 7.18 -11.42 1.98
C LEU A 3 7.21 -10.81 0.57
N THR A 4 6.74 -11.56 -0.42
CA THR A 4 6.58 -11.08 -1.80
C THR A 4 5.27 -10.31 -1.97
N THR A 5 5.15 -9.57 -3.07
CA THR A 5 3.88 -8.96 -3.51
C THR A 5 2.74 -9.97 -3.52
N LEU A 6 3.00 -11.18 -4.02
CA LEU A 6 1.99 -12.23 -4.17
C LEU A 6 1.55 -12.78 -2.81
N ASP A 7 2.47 -12.94 -1.85
CA ASP A 7 2.15 -13.41 -0.50
C ASP A 7 1.18 -12.44 0.18
N ILE A 8 1.49 -11.14 0.13
CA ILE A 8 0.66 -10.10 0.72
C ILE A 8 -0.69 -10.01 -0.01
N GLN A 9 -0.67 -10.03 -1.34
CA GLN A 9 -1.89 -9.99 -2.16
C GLN A 9 -2.83 -11.13 -1.79
N ASN A 10 -2.34 -12.36 -1.75
CA ASN A 10 -3.13 -13.56 -1.44
C ASN A 10 -3.68 -13.52 -0.01
N GLN A 11 -2.91 -12.99 0.94
CA GLN A 11 -3.37 -12.90 2.33
C GLN A 11 -4.47 -11.85 2.54
N LEU A 12 -4.44 -10.76 1.76
CA LEU A 12 -5.32 -9.60 1.94
C LEU A 12 -6.50 -9.54 0.97
N VAL A 13 -6.50 -10.31 -0.13
CA VAL A 13 -7.57 -10.29 -1.15
C VAL A 13 -8.98 -10.53 -0.59
N LYS A 14 -9.09 -11.22 0.55
CA LYS A 14 -10.36 -11.46 1.25
C LYS A 14 -11.05 -10.19 1.78
N TYR A 15 -10.33 -9.07 1.93
CA TYR A 15 -10.89 -7.82 2.43
C TYR A 15 -11.49 -7.00 1.29
N LYS A 16 -12.82 -6.79 1.30
CA LYS A 16 -13.58 -6.07 0.26
C LYS A 16 -12.98 -4.72 -0.19
N ASN A 17 -12.42 -3.98 0.77
CA ASN A 17 -11.88 -2.64 0.53
C ASN A 17 -10.40 -2.65 0.16
N PHE A 18 -9.74 -3.81 0.20
CA PHE A 18 -8.36 -3.95 -0.25
C PHE A 18 -8.32 -3.90 -1.78
N LYS A 19 -7.45 -3.05 -2.34
CA LYS A 19 -7.36 -2.82 -3.79
C LYS A 19 -6.06 -3.31 -4.42
N GLY A 20 -5.09 -3.68 -3.60
CA GLY A 20 -3.92 -4.41 -4.07
C GLY A 20 -2.63 -4.01 -3.39
N VAL A 21 -1.57 -4.65 -3.87
CA VAL A 21 -0.17 -4.39 -3.49
C VAL A 21 0.54 -3.76 -4.68
N TYR A 22 1.19 -2.62 -4.48
CA TYR A 22 1.86 -1.85 -5.54
C TYR A 22 3.29 -1.49 -5.15
N ALA A 23 4.19 -1.46 -6.13
CA ALA A 23 5.44 -0.73 -5.98
C ALA A 23 5.20 0.78 -6.12
N ILE A 24 6.07 1.61 -5.55
CA ILE A 24 5.84 3.06 -5.46
C ILE A 24 5.77 3.76 -6.82
N ASP A 25 6.46 3.24 -7.83
CA ASP A 25 6.46 3.69 -9.23
C ASP A 25 5.30 3.12 -10.06
N LYS A 26 4.47 2.25 -9.46
CA LYS A 26 3.32 1.59 -10.09
C LYS A 26 2.01 1.88 -9.37
N LEU A 27 1.96 2.95 -8.58
CA LEU A 27 0.72 3.42 -7.98
C LEU A 27 -0.30 3.78 -9.07
N PRO A 28 -1.59 3.47 -8.86
CA PRO A 28 -2.63 3.78 -9.84
C PRO A 28 -2.80 5.29 -10.00
N LEU A 29 -2.92 5.74 -11.25
CA LEU A 29 -3.12 7.17 -11.58
C LEU A 29 -4.52 7.68 -11.20
N THR A 30 -5.48 6.78 -11.06
CA THR A 30 -6.84 7.08 -10.63
C THR A 30 -7.13 6.41 -9.28
N LEU A 31 -7.80 7.16 -8.41
CA LEU A 31 -8.17 6.65 -7.09
C LEU A 31 -9.38 5.71 -7.17
N PHE A 32 -9.40 4.71 -6.30
CA PHE A 32 -10.52 3.80 -6.15
C PHE A 32 -11.70 4.47 -5.44
N PRO A 33 -12.94 3.97 -5.62
CA PRO A 33 -14.05 4.36 -4.77
C PRO A 33 -13.73 4.15 -3.29
N LYS A 34 -14.03 5.15 -2.46
CA LYS A 34 -13.83 5.08 -1.00
C LYS A 34 -14.90 4.19 -0.35
N PRO A 35 -14.59 3.48 0.75
CA PRO A 35 -13.28 3.39 1.37
C PRO A 35 -12.39 2.36 0.67
N PHE A 36 -11.08 2.58 0.66
CA PHE A 36 -10.14 1.61 0.11
C PHE A 36 -8.83 1.56 0.89
N GLY A 37 -8.15 0.42 0.80
CA GLY A 37 -6.81 0.24 1.33
C GLY A 37 -5.88 -0.40 0.30
N ILE A 38 -4.61 -0.02 0.35
CA ILE A 38 -3.54 -0.58 -0.48
C ILE A 38 -2.31 -0.84 0.39
N VAL A 39 -1.47 -1.75 -0.08
CA VAL A 39 -0.11 -1.92 0.45
C VAL A 39 0.87 -1.41 -0.60
N ILE A 40 1.87 -0.66 -0.17
CA ILE A 40 2.85 -0.01 -1.02
C ILE A 40 4.23 -0.52 -0.63
N ASN A 41 4.98 -1.05 -1.61
CA ASN A 41 6.42 -1.20 -1.50
C ASN A 41 7.06 0.16 -1.72
N LEU A 42 7.90 0.63 -0.80
CA LEU A 42 8.63 1.88 -1.00
C LEU A 42 9.78 1.75 -2.02
N ASP A 43 10.20 0.53 -2.33
CA ASP A 43 11.08 0.29 -3.47
C ASP A 43 10.29 0.34 -4.80
N PRO A 44 10.95 0.77 -5.90
CA PRO A 44 10.39 0.69 -7.23
C PRO A 44 10.29 -0.77 -7.73
N SER A 45 9.44 -1.00 -8.72
CA SER A 45 9.05 -2.31 -9.25
C SER A 45 10.18 -3.18 -9.80
N TRP A 46 11.32 -2.58 -10.13
CA TRP A 46 12.50 -3.27 -10.63
C TRP A 46 13.45 -3.75 -9.52
N LYS A 47 13.18 -3.45 -8.25
CA LYS A 47 13.90 -4.01 -7.11
C LYS A 47 13.14 -5.18 -6.48
N SER A 48 13.86 -5.95 -5.68
CA SER A 48 13.33 -7.13 -4.98
C SER A 48 12.24 -6.81 -3.95
N GLY A 49 12.10 -5.54 -3.55
CA GLY A 49 11.15 -5.07 -2.55
C GLY A 49 11.61 -5.34 -1.12
N SER A 50 11.79 -4.29 -0.32
CA SER A 50 12.32 -4.41 1.05
C SER A 50 11.42 -3.87 2.14
N HIS A 51 10.56 -2.89 1.82
CA HIS A 51 9.79 -2.15 2.83
C HIS A 51 8.34 -1.94 2.41
N TRP A 52 7.42 -2.51 3.17
CA TRP A 52 5.99 -2.52 2.90
C TRP A 52 5.24 -1.61 3.88
N THR A 53 4.42 -0.71 3.36
CA THR A 53 3.62 0.23 4.14
C THR A 53 2.17 0.13 3.71
N ALA A 54 1.22 0.50 4.57
CA ALA A 54 -0.20 0.44 4.25
C ALA A 54 -0.81 1.84 4.23
N VAL A 55 -1.70 2.06 3.27
CA VAL A 55 -2.53 3.26 3.18
C VAL A 55 -3.99 2.85 3.21
N PHE A 56 -4.78 3.50 4.05
CA PHE A 56 -6.23 3.36 4.07
C PHE A 56 -6.90 4.71 3.93
N ILE A 57 -7.77 4.84 2.95
CA ILE A 57 -8.56 6.04 2.69
C ILE A 57 -9.99 5.79 3.16
N PRO A 58 -10.43 6.39 4.27
CA PRO A 58 -11.80 6.24 4.77
C PRO A 58 -12.79 7.02 3.88
N ILE A 59 -14.09 6.78 4.10
CA ILE A 59 -15.16 7.55 3.43
C ILE A 59 -15.07 9.04 3.80
N TYR A 60 -14.84 9.32 5.07
CA TYR A 60 -14.74 10.66 5.64
C TYR A 60 -13.45 10.82 6.43
N GLY A 61 -12.87 12.03 6.42
CA GLY A 61 -11.65 12.35 7.13
C GLY A 61 -10.37 12.10 6.33
N SER A 62 -9.24 12.19 7.03
CA SER A 62 -7.89 12.06 6.45
C SER A 62 -7.51 10.60 6.19
N GLY A 63 -6.64 10.40 5.20
CA GLY A 63 -6.01 9.10 4.95
C GLY A 63 -5.17 8.64 6.14
N ILE A 64 -5.13 7.33 6.35
CA ILE A 64 -4.32 6.68 7.37
C ILE A 64 -3.12 6.05 6.68
N TYR A 65 -1.93 6.44 7.09
CA TYR A 65 -0.68 5.80 6.72
C TYR A 65 -0.19 4.95 7.88
N PHE A 66 0.24 3.73 7.59
CA PHE A 66 0.78 2.79 8.56
C PHE A 66 2.13 2.25 8.09
N ASP A 67 3.14 2.47 8.92
CA ASP A 67 4.47 1.88 8.82
C ASP A 67 4.78 1.15 10.13
N SER A 68 5.15 -0.13 10.06
CA SER A 68 5.44 -0.95 11.22
C SER A 68 6.65 -0.49 12.03
N TYR A 69 7.55 0.28 11.41
CA TYR A 69 8.71 0.90 12.05
C TYR A 69 8.41 2.30 12.60
N GLY A 70 7.18 2.78 12.47
CA GLY A 70 6.76 4.10 12.96
C GLY A 70 7.34 5.28 12.18
N GLN A 71 7.81 5.05 10.95
CA GLN A 71 8.33 6.10 10.09
C GLN A 71 7.19 6.95 9.51
N GLN A 72 7.48 8.23 9.26
CA GLN A 72 6.54 9.11 8.57
C GLN A 72 6.45 8.74 7.08
N PRO A 73 5.31 9.00 6.43
CA PRO A 73 5.18 8.78 5.00
C PRO A 73 6.19 9.62 4.22
N PRO A 74 6.81 9.07 3.16
CA PRO A 74 7.62 9.86 2.22
C PRO A 74 6.73 10.87 1.49
N GLU A 75 7.33 11.97 1.01
CA GLU A 75 6.59 13.07 0.34
C GLU A 75 5.71 12.60 -0.81
N MET A 76 6.12 11.60 -1.58
CA MET A 76 5.34 11.09 -2.70
C MET A 76 4.07 10.31 -2.32
N ILE A 77 3.89 9.98 -1.03
CA ILE A 77 2.70 9.29 -0.51
C ILE A 77 1.79 10.27 0.26
N LYS A 78 2.30 11.46 0.65
CA LYS A 78 1.52 12.50 1.31
C LYS A 78 0.51 13.13 0.35
#